data_AF-A0A1F6YBK9-F1
#
_entry.id   AF-A0A1F6YBK9-F1
#
_cell.length_a   1.000
_cell.length_b   1.000
_cell.length_c   1.000
_cell.angle_alpha   90.00
_cell.angle_beta   90.00
_cell.angle_gamma   90.00
#
_symmetry.space_group_name_H-M   'P 1'
#
loop_
_entity.id
_entity.type
_entity.pdbx_description
1 polymer ?
#
loop_
_entity_poly.entity_id
_entity_poly.type
_entity_poly.pdbx_seq_one_letter_code
_entity_poly.pdbx_strand_id
1 'polypeptide(L)'
;MAGRIIFSFFLLISVLFWPFWFSVLLALGGMAYFKTYWEAAALLLLSDLLFGASEARFGYFVFVSLSLAVLCLMFIEALKKKMRLSPTIQK
;
A
#
# COMPACT_ATOMS: atom_id res chain seq x y z
N MET A 1 3.99 -5.97 17.17
CA MET A 1 4.43 -4.61 16.78
C MET A 1 5.76 -4.62 16.03
N ALA A 2 6.81 -5.28 16.54
CA ALA A 2 8.12 -5.33 15.89
C ALA A 2 8.08 -5.74 14.40
N GLY A 3 7.31 -6.79 14.03
CA GLY A 3 7.19 -7.22 12.63
C GLY A 3 6.58 -6.17 11.69
N ARG A 4 5.69 -5.29 12.17
CA ARG A 4 5.14 -4.18 11.37
C ARG A 4 6.21 -3.14 11.05
N ILE A 5 7.05 -2.82 12.04
CA ILE A 5 8.10 -1.82 11.91
C ILE A 5 9.15 -2.31 10.92
N ILE A 6 9.59 -3.57 11.06
CA ILE A 6 10.56 -4.18 10.14
C ILE A 6 10.03 -4.17 8.71
N PHE A 7 8.77 -4.57 8.50
CA PHE A 7 8.15 -4.55 7.18
C PHE A 7 8.06 -3.12 6.60
N SER A 8 7.73 -2.13 7.44
CA SER A 8 7.69 -0.72 7.03
C SER A 8 9.07 -0.19 6.64
N PHE A 9 10.11 -0.61 7.37
CA PHE A 9 11.50 -0.27 7.06
C PHE A 9 11.92 -0.87 5.72
N PHE A 10 11.54 -2.13 5.48
CA PHE A 10 11.83 -2.81 4.23
C PHE A 10 11.09 -2.17 3.04
N LEU A 11 9.83 -1.78 3.25
CA LEU A 11 9.03 -1.06 2.27
C LEU A 11 9.60 0.33 1.99
N LEU A 12 10.09 1.05 3.01
CA LEU A 12 10.79 2.33 2.84
C LEU A 12 12.04 2.17 1.98
N ILE A 13 12.88 1.16 2.26
CA ILE A 13 14.06 0.87 1.43
C ILE A 13 13.65 0.56 -0.01
N SER A 14 12.58 -0.23 -0.19
CA SER A 14 12.05 -0.54 -1.52
C SER A 14 11.60 0.73 -2.26
N VAL A 15 10.94 1.65 -1.56
CA VAL A 15 10.47 2.92 -2.13
C VAL A 15 11.64 3.81 -2.56
N LEU A 16 12.75 3.82 -1.82
CA LEU A 16 13.89 4.70 -2.11
C LEU A 16 14.82 4.13 -3.20
N PHE A 17 14.98 2.81 -3.27
CA PHE A 17 16.04 2.19 -4.07
C PHE A 17 15.55 1.23 -5.15
N TRP A 18 14.33 0.71 -5.05
CA TRP A 18 13.82 -0.32 -5.95
C TRP A 18 12.79 0.25 -6.93
N PRO A 19 12.55 -0.44 -8.06
CA PRO A 19 11.53 -0.01 -9.00
C PRO A 19 10.16 0.05 -8.32
N PHE A 20 9.36 1.05 -8.71
CA PHE A 20 8.05 1.35 -8.15
C PHE A 20 7.15 0.10 -7.97
N TRP A 21 7.13 -0.78 -8.97
CA TRP A 21 6.34 -2.02 -8.95
C TRP A 21 6.62 -2.93 -7.76
N PHE A 22 7.88 -3.02 -7.32
CA PHE A 22 8.24 -3.82 -6.14
C PHE A 22 7.67 -3.20 -4.87
N SER A 23 7.71 -1.88 -4.75
CA SER A 23 7.14 -1.16 -3.61
C SER A 23 5.63 -1.34 -3.53
N VAL A 24 4.94 -1.29 -4.68
CA VAL A 24 3.49 -1.56 -4.75
C VAL A 24 3.17 -2.99 -4.32
N LEU A 25 3.93 -3.98 -4.79
CA LEU A 25 3.70 -5.38 -4.43
C LEU A 25 3.94 -5.62 -2.94
N LEU A 26 5.00 -5.03 -2.36
CA LEU A 26 5.28 -5.07 -0.92
C LEU A 26 4.15 -4.41 -0.13
N ALA A 27 3.69 -3.23 -0.57
CA ALA A 27 2.59 -2.52 0.05
C ALA A 27 1.31 -3.36 0.08
N LEU A 28 0.95 -3.98 -1.04
CA LEU A 28 -0.19 -4.90 -1.14
C LEU A 28 -0.03 -6.11 -0.22
N GLY A 29 1.16 -6.73 -0.18
CA GLY A 29 1.47 -7.82 0.73
C GLY A 29 1.28 -7.42 2.20
N GLY A 30 1.78 -6.24 2.58
CA GLY A 30 1.61 -5.68 3.91
C GLY A 30 0.15 -5.37 4.25
N MET A 31 -0.60 -4.78 3.31
CA MET A 31 -2.04 -4.51 3.44
C MET A 31 -2.89 -5.78 3.55
N ALA A 32 -2.50 -6.86 2.88
CA ALA A 32 -3.16 -8.15 3.00
C ALA A 32 -2.85 -8.79 4.37
N TYR A 33 -1.57 -8.84 4.73
CA TYR A 33 -1.07 -9.50 5.95
C TYR A 33 -1.53 -8.80 7.23
N PHE A 34 -1.40 -7.47 7.31
CA PHE A 34 -1.81 -6.70 8.48
C PHE A 34 -3.27 -6.25 8.36
N LYS A 35 -3.99 -6.21 9.50
CA LYS A 35 -5.41 -5.85 9.51
C LYS A 35 -5.66 -4.43 8.99
N THR A 36 -4.83 -3.47 9.40
CA THR A 36 -4.88 -2.06 9.00
C THR A 36 -3.45 -1.55 8.91
N TYR A 37 -3.00 -1.20 7.69
CA TYR A 37 -1.61 -0.86 7.39
C TYR A 37 -1.52 0.46 6.61
N TRP A 38 -1.80 1.56 7.30
CA TRP A 38 -1.75 2.92 6.74
C TRP A 38 -0.32 3.36 6.42
N GLU A 39 0.68 2.73 7.05
CA GLU A 39 2.09 2.99 6.81
C GLU A 39 2.47 2.80 5.33
N ALA A 40 1.87 1.81 4.65
CA ALA A 40 2.08 1.59 3.21
C ALA A 40 1.55 2.75 2.35
N ALA A 41 0.39 3.32 2.69
CA ALA A 41 -0.14 4.47 1.95
C ALA A 41 0.70 5.73 2.16
N ALA A 42 1.18 5.96 3.39
CA ALA A 42 2.09 7.06 3.69
C ALA A 42 3.43 6.92 2.95
N LEU A 43 3.97 5.70 2.85
CA LEU A 43 5.23 5.43 2.14
C LEU A 43 5.08 5.50 0.62
N LEU A 44 3.95 5.06 0.06
CA LEU A 44 3.66 5.24 -1.37
C LEU A 44 3.38 6.71 -1.71
N LEU A 45 2.78 7.49 -0.80
CA LEU A 45 2.69 8.95 -0.94
C LEU A 45 4.07 9.60 -0.96
N LEU A 46 4.97 9.15 -0.08
CA LEU A 46 6.35 9.64 -0.04
C LEU A 46 7.09 9.31 -1.35
N SER A 47 6.89 8.11 -1.90
CA SER A 47 7.39 7.72 -3.22
C SER A 47 6.91 8.69 -4.30
N ASP A 48 5.63 9.01 -4.27
CA ASP A 48 4.99 9.89 -5.24
C ASP A 48 5.47 11.34 -5.12
N LEU A 49 5.72 11.84 -3.90
CA LEU A 49 6.35 13.14 -3.66
C LEU A 49 7.80 13.20 -4.13
N LEU A 50 8.57 12.12 -3.94
CA LEU A 50 9.98 12.06 -4.31
C LEU A 50 10.18 11.86 -5.81
N PHE A 51 9.37 11.02 -6.44
CA PHE A 51 9.58 10.56 -7.82
C PHE A 51 8.47 10.99 -8.79
N GLY A 52 7.25 11.26 -8.33
CA GLY A 52 6.11 11.64 -9.17
C GLY A 52 6.27 12.98 -9.88
N ALA A 53 7.06 13.92 -9.32
CA ALA A 53 7.40 15.17 -10.00
C ALA A 53 8.46 14.98 -11.10
N SER A 54 9.38 14.01 -10.95
CA SER A 54 10.43 13.73 -11.94
C SER A 54 9.94 12.80 -13.06
N GLU A 55 8.91 11.98 -12.79
CA GLU A 55 8.30 11.06 -13.73
C GLU A 55 6.90 11.51 -14.18
N ALA A 56 6.78 12.73 -14.70
CA ALA A 56 5.58 13.19 -15.42
C ALA A 56 5.36 12.41 -16.76
N ARG A 57 5.33 11.07 -16.67
CA ARG A 57 5.20 10.10 -17.76
C ARG A 57 3.73 9.78 -18.10
N PHE A 58 2.80 10.07 -17.20
CA PHE A 58 1.35 9.81 -17.38
C PHE A 58 0.51 11.09 -17.39
N GLY A 59 0.80 12.00 -18.32
CA GLY A 59 -0.12 13.07 -18.71
C GLY A 59 -0.58 13.99 -17.58
N TYR A 60 0.37 14.60 -16.86
CA TYR A 60 0.14 15.58 -15.77
C TYR A 60 -0.45 15.03 -14.46
N PHE A 61 -0.70 13.73 -14.35
CA PHE A 61 -1.09 13.13 -13.06
C PHE A 61 0.12 12.93 -12.17
N VAL A 62 0.25 13.78 -11.15
CA VAL A 62 1.35 13.72 -10.17
C VAL A 62 1.14 12.56 -9.19
N PHE A 63 -0.10 12.34 -8.74
CA PHE A 63 -0.46 11.41 -7.65
C PHE A 63 -0.99 10.04 -8.09
N VAL A 64 -0.35 9.41 -9.07
CA VAL A 64 -0.79 8.09 -9.60
C VAL A 64 -0.65 7.00 -8.53
N SER A 65 0.47 7.01 -7.80
CA SER A 65 0.81 5.95 -6.85
C SER A 65 -0.07 6.01 -5.62
N LEU A 66 -0.34 7.23 -5.14
CA LEU A 66 -1.27 7.49 -4.05
C LEU A 66 -2.68 7.01 -4.41
N SER A 67 -3.16 7.37 -5.60
CA SER A 67 -4.50 7.02 -6.07
C SER A 67 -4.67 5.49 -6.13
N LEU A 68 -3.67 4.78 -6.64
CA LEU A 68 -3.66 3.32 -6.70
C LEU A 68 -3.62 2.70 -5.30
N ALA A 69 -2.81 3.24 -4.39
CA ALA A 69 -2.69 2.76 -3.01
C ALA A 69 -4.01 2.91 -2.24
N VAL A 70 -4.69 4.05 -2.39
CA VAL A 70 -5.98 4.33 -1.76
C VAL A 70 -7.06 3.39 -2.31
N LEU A 71 -7.13 3.21 -3.63
CA LEU A 71 -8.06 2.25 -4.24
C LEU A 71 -7.83 0.82 -3.73
N CYS A 72 -6.56 0.39 -3.66
CA CYS A 72 -6.22 -0.93 -3.14
C CYS A 72 -6.58 -1.09 -1.66
N LEU A 73 -6.31 -0.08 -0.83
CA LEU A 73 -6.72 -0.08 0.58
C LEU A 73 -8.23 -0.20 0.72
N MET A 74 -8.99 0.62 0.01
CA MET A 74 -10.45 0.55 0.04
C MET A 74 -10.96 -0.81 -0.41
N PHE A 75 -10.39 -1.39 -1.46
CA PHE A 75 -10.79 -2.70 -1.97
C PHE A 75 -10.47 -3.82 -0.97
N ILE A 76 -9.26 -3.85 -0.41
CA ILE A 76 -8.83 -4.85 0.58
C ILE A 76 -9.66 -4.72 1.87
N GLU A 77 -9.90 -3.50 2.35
CA GLU A 77 -10.75 -3.28 3.52
C GLU A 77 -12.20 -3.70 3.26
N ALA A 78 -12.75 -3.39 2.08
CA ALA A 78 -14.08 -3.83 1.68
C ALA A 78 -14.20 -5.36 1.62
N LEU A 79 -13.21 -6.04 1.02
CA LEU A 79 -13.14 -7.50 1.01
C LEU A 79 -13.04 -8.08 2.42
N LYS A 80 -12.14 -7.54 3.25
CA LYS A 80 -12.00 -7.97 4.66
C LYS A 80 -13.30 -7.77 5.43
N LYS A 81 -14.01 -6.65 5.22
CA LYS A 81 -15.31 -6.37 5.85
C LYS A 81 -16.37 -7.37 5.41
N LYS A 82 -16.44 -7.68 4.10
CA LYS A 82 -17.36 -8.68 3.55
C LYS A 82 -17.10 -10.09 4.09
N MET A 83 -15.83 -10.48 4.27
CA MET A 83 -15.46 -11.77 4.85
C MET A 83 -15.74 -11.86 6.35
N ARG A 84 -15.57 -10.76 7.09
CA ARG A 84 -15.84 -10.71 8.55
C ARG A 84 -17.32 -10.70 8.90
N LEU A 85 -18.18 -10.34 7.94
CA LEU A 85 -19.65 -10.35 8.05
C LEU A 85 -20.25 -11.76 7.97
N SER A 86 -19.45 -12.82 7.83
CA SER A 86 -19.91 -14.21 7.94
C SER A 86 -19.38 -14.91 9.21
N PRO A 87 -19.87 -14.57 10.42
CA PRO A 87 -19.68 -15.41 11.60
C PRO A 87 -20.79 -16.48 11.77
N THR A 88 -21.67 -16.70 10.79
CA THR A 88 -22.91 -17.49 11.03
C THR A 88 -22.81 -19.00 10.79
N ILE A 89 -21.73 -19.55 10.24
CA ILE A 89 -21.66 -21.01 10.02
C ILE A 89 -20.29 -21.58 10.35
N GLN A 90 -19.92 -21.58 11.63
CA GLN A 90 -19.14 -22.67 12.23
C GLN A 90 -19.59 -22.84 13.69
N LYS A 91 -20.65 -23.64 13.86
CA LYS A 91 -20.89 -24.44 15.07
C LYS A 91 -20.51 -25.87 14.72
#